data_AF-A0A379B0R2-F1
#
_entry.id   AF-A0A379B0R2-F1
#
_cell.length_a   1.000
_cell.length_b   1.000
_cell.length_c   1.000
_cell.angle_alpha   90.00
_cell.angle_beta   90.00
_cell.angle_gamma   90.00
#
_symmetry.space_group_name_H-M   'P 1'
#
loop_
_entity.id
_entity.type
_entity.pdbx_description
1 polymer ?
#
loop_
_entity_poly.entity_id
_entity_poly.type
_entity_poly.pdbx_seq_one_letter_code
_entity_poly.pdbx_strand_id
1 'polypeptide(L)'
;MLLTEGNCMRDQVLSSCSELAAKQRIQGLTNTLQGSSINTIRHMVASGLAISVLPATALTENDHMLFSIIPFEGTPPSRRVVLAYRRNFVRPKALSAMKAAIMQSQLHGVSFIHD
;
A
#
# COMPACT_ATOMS: atom_id res chain seq x y z
N MET A 1 -4.17 -9.00 -9.30
CA MET A 1 -4.13 -9.68 -7.98
C MET A 1 -4.01 -8.65 -6.88
N LEU A 2 -4.74 -8.84 -5.78
CA LEU A 2 -4.75 -7.93 -4.62
C LEU A 2 -4.43 -8.68 -3.33
N LEU A 3 -4.25 -7.95 -2.23
CA LEU A 3 -4.22 -8.55 -0.91
C LEU A 3 -5.56 -9.21 -0.56
N THR A 4 -5.52 -10.12 0.41
CA THR A 4 -6.72 -10.76 0.95
C THR A 4 -7.64 -9.76 1.65
N GLU A 5 -8.93 -10.12 1.77
CA GLU A 5 -9.91 -9.36 2.55
C GLU A 5 -9.44 -9.13 4.00
N GLY A 6 -9.87 -8.00 4.58
CA GLY A 6 -9.40 -7.52 5.89
C GLY A 6 -8.17 -6.61 5.82
N ASN A 7 -7.48 -6.52 4.68
CA ASN A 7 -6.40 -5.55 4.47
C ASN A 7 -6.96 -4.23 3.93
N CYS A 8 -6.82 -3.14 4.71
CA CYS A 8 -7.26 -1.80 4.28
C CYS A 8 -6.67 -1.35 2.92
N MET A 9 -5.48 -1.83 2.56
CA MET A 9 -4.89 -1.56 1.24
C MET A 9 -5.71 -2.17 0.09
N ARG A 10 -6.32 -3.36 0.27
CA ARG A 10 -7.24 -3.94 -0.72
C ARG A 10 -8.40 -2.99 -0.96
N ASP A 11 -9.03 -2.52 0.12
CA ASP A 11 -10.18 -1.64 0.06
C ASP A 11 -9.84 -0.29 -0.57
N GLN A 12 -8.65 0.26 -0.28
CA GLN A 12 -8.13 1.48 -0.91
C GLN A 12 -7.95 1.34 -2.43
N VAL A 13 -7.44 0.19 -2.89
CA VAL A 13 -7.29 -0.06 -4.34
C VAL A 13 -8.66 -0.22 -5.00
N LEU A 14 -9.59 -0.93 -4.36
CA LEU A 14 -10.94 -1.13 -4.88
C LEU A 14 -11.75 0.17 -4.89
N SER A 15 -11.59 1.05 -3.90
CA SER A 15 -12.28 2.35 -3.86
C SER A 15 -11.76 3.31 -4.94
N SER A 16 -10.52 3.15 -5.37
CA SER A 16 -9.90 3.99 -6.39
C SER A 16 -10.22 3.57 -7.83
N CYS A 17 -10.71 2.33 -8.05
CA CYS A 17 -11.01 1.80 -9.38
C CYS A 17 -12.34 1.02 -9.38
N SER A 18 -13.42 1.67 -9.83
CA SER A 18 -14.78 1.11 -9.84
C SER A 18 -14.92 -0.14 -10.72
N GLU A 19 -14.25 -0.17 -11.88
CA GLU A 19 -14.25 -1.33 -12.77
C GLU A 19 -13.60 -2.56 -12.13
N LEU A 20 -12.46 -2.36 -11.45
CA LEU A 20 -11.78 -3.43 -10.71
C LEU A 20 -12.66 -3.95 -9.57
N ALA A 21 -13.32 -3.04 -8.84
CA ALA A 21 -14.27 -3.39 -7.79
C ALA A 21 -15.45 -4.22 -8.32
N ALA A 22 -16.01 -3.87 -9.47
CA ALA A 22 -17.08 -4.62 -10.10
C ALA A 22 -16.62 -6.05 -10.49
N LYS A 23 -15.42 -6.19 -11.06
CA LYS A 23 -14.86 -7.48 -11.46
C LYS A 23 -14.55 -8.41 -10.27
N GLN A 24 -14.22 -7.86 -9.10
CA GLN A 24 -14.01 -8.65 -7.88
C GLN A 24 -15.33 -9.18 -7.24
N ARG A 25 -16.50 -8.67 -7.65
CA ARG A 25 -17.79 -9.17 -7.16
C ARG A 25 -18.27 -10.40 -7.93
N ILE A 26 -17.73 -10.65 -9.12
CA ILE A 26 -18.07 -11.80 -9.95
C ILE A 26 -17.26 -12.99 -9.44
N GLN A 27 -17.94 -14.06 -9.03
CA GLN A 27 -17.26 -15.30 -8.62
C GLN A 27 -16.52 -15.90 -9.82
N GLY A 28 -15.21 -16.04 -9.71
CA GLY A 28 -14.31 -16.51 -10.76
C GLY A 28 -12.83 -16.45 -10.35
N LEU A 29 -11.92 -16.76 -11.27
CA LEU A 29 -10.47 -16.85 -11.03
C LEU A 29 -9.83 -15.57 -10.46
N THR A 30 -10.41 -14.41 -10.72
CA THR A 30 -9.95 -13.11 -10.16
C THR A 30 -10.13 -13.00 -8.65
N ASN A 31 -11.04 -13.78 -8.05
CA ASN A 31 -11.25 -13.83 -6.60
C ASN A 31 -10.34 -14.83 -5.89
N THR A 32 -9.78 -15.81 -6.61
CA THR A 32 -8.86 -16.81 -6.03
C THR A 32 -7.39 -16.36 -6.05
N LEU A 33 -7.02 -15.48 -6.98
CA LEU A 33 -5.69 -14.86 -7.02
C LEU A 33 -5.59 -13.72 -6.01
N GLN A 34 -5.33 -14.08 -4.76
CA GLN A 34 -5.07 -13.15 -3.65
C GLN A 34 -3.76 -13.53 -2.94
N GLY A 35 -3.02 -12.52 -2.50
CA GLY A 35 -1.82 -12.71 -1.68
C GLY A 35 -2.06 -12.31 -0.24
N SER A 36 -1.49 -13.05 0.72
CA SER A 36 -1.57 -12.71 2.14
C SER A 36 -0.61 -11.59 2.56
N SER A 37 0.42 -11.31 1.75
CA SER A 37 1.39 -10.25 2.01
C SER A 37 1.88 -9.59 0.73
N ILE A 38 2.36 -8.35 0.86
CA ILE A 38 3.04 -7.61 -0.22
C ILE A 38 4.25 -8.41 -0.73
N ASN A 39 5.00 -9.06 0.16
CA ASN A 39 6.16 -9.87 -0.22
C ASN A 39 5.77 -11.02 -1.16
N THR A 40 4.74 -11.79 -0.80
CA THR A 40 4.24 -12.90 -1.64
C THR A 40 3.74 -12.38 -2.98
N ILE A 41 3.01 -11.26 -2.98
CA ILE A 41 2.51 -10.62 -4.21
C ILE A 41 3.66 -10.26 -5.14
N ARG A 42 4.73 -9.65 -4.63
CA ARG A 42 5.89 -9.24 -5.43
C ARG A 42 6.53 -10.41 -6.16
N HIS A 43 6.74 -11.54 -5.48
CA HIS A 43 7.32 -12.73 -6.10
C HIS A 43 6.37 -13.41 -7.09
N MET A 44 5.07 -13.43 -6.82
CA MET A 44 4.08 -13.94 -7.77
C MET A 44 3.97 -13.08 -9.03
N VAL A 45 4.09 -11.76 -8.90
CA VAL A 45 4.17 -10.86 -10.07
C VAL A 45 5.47 -11.11 -10.84
N ALA A 46 6.60 -11.25 -10.15
CA ALA A 46 7.89 -11.56 -10.76
C ALA A 46 7.89 -12.90 -11.52
N SER A 47 7.12 -13.89 -11.06
CA SER A 47 6.96 -15.17 -11.76
C SER A 47 5.99 -15.12 -12.95
N GLY A 48 5.44 -13.94 -13.26
CA GLY A 48 4.49 -13.76 -14.36
C GLY A 48 3.07 -14.21 -14.07
N LEU A 49 2.71 -14.49 -12.80
CA LEU A 49 1.37 -15.01 -12.46
C LEU A 49 0.26 -13.98 -12.72
N ALA A 50 0.51 -12.71 -12.40
CA ALA A 50 -0.46 -11.63 -12.51
C ALA A 50 0.24 -10.26 -12.40
N ILE A 51 -0.55 -9.18 -12.52
CA ILE A 51 -0.17 -7.81 -12.12
C ILE A 51 -0.75 -7.45 -10.75
N SER A 52 -0.18 -6.45 -10.08
CA SER A 52 -0.68 -5.95 -8.79
C SER A 52 -0.43 -4.46 -8.60
N VAL A 53 -1.00 -3.90 -7.53
CA VAL A 53 -0.82 -2.50 -7.10
C VAL A 53 -0.05 -2.50 -5.80
N LEU A 54 1.00 -1.68 -5.69
CA LEU A 54 1.90 -1.61 -4.53
C LEU A 54 2.01 -0.17 -4.01
N PRO A 55 2.18 0.06 -2.70
CA PRO A 55 2.53 1.36 -2.19
C PRO A 55 3.99 1.69 -2.55
N ALA A 56 4.29 2.96 -2.83
CA ALA A 56 5.62 3.39 -3.25
C ALA A 56 6.73 2.99 -2.26
N THR A 57 6.46 3.04 -0.96
CA THR A 57 7.42 2.66 0.10
C THR A 57 7.77 1.18 0.12
N ALA A 58 7.01 0.32 -0.56
CA ALA A 58 7.27 -1.12 -0.67
C ALA A 58 8.11 -1.47 -1.90
N LEU A 59 8.46 -0.48 -2.73
CA LEU A 59 9.34 -0.63 -3.87
C LEU A 59 10.78 -0.41 -3.43
N THR A 60 11.67 -1.32 -3.84
CA THR A 60 13.11 -1.23 -3.64
C THR A 60 13.79 -0.88 -4.95
N GLU A 61 14.95 -0.24 -4.88
CA GLU A 61 15.72 0.17 -6.07
C GLU A 61 16.08 -1.01 -6.98
N ASN A 62 16.20 -2.23 -6.42
CA ASN A 62 16.59 -3.45 -7.14
C ASN A 62 15.41 -4.25 -7.72
N ASP A 63 14.17 -3.78 -7.57
CA ASP A 63 12.98 -4.50 -8.02
C ASP A 63 12.82 -4.58 -9.52
N HIS A 64 13.47 -3.69 -10.26
CA HIS A 64 13.45 -3.65 -11.72
C HIS A 64 13.99 -4.95 -12.35
N MET A 65 14.77 -5.75 -11.62
CA MET A 65 15.22 -7.07 -12.05
C MET A 65 14.12 -8.14 -12.01
N LEU A 66 13.04 -7.90 -11.24
CA LEU A 66 11.96 -8.86 -11.00
C LEU A 66 10.69 -8.50 -11.77
N PHE A 67 10.33 -7.22 -11.81
CA PHE A 67 9.14 -6.72 -12.48
C PHE A 67 9.28 -5.25 -12.87
N SER A 68 8.46 -4.79 -13.81
CA SER A 68 8.39 -3.38 -14.19
C SER A 68 7.40 -2.62 -13.31
N ILE A 69 7.81 -1.45 -12.82
CA ILE A 69 6.95 -0.54 -12.06
C ILE A 69 6.34 0.47 -13.03
N ILE A 70 5.01 0.49 -13.10
CA ILE A 70 4.25 1.41 -13.97
C ILE A 70 3.51 2.43 -13.08
N PRO A 71 3.87 3.72 -13.12
CA PRO A 71 3.12 4.77 -12.44
C PRO A 71 1.70 4.92 -12.98
N PHE A 72 0.75 5.31 -12.12
CA PHE A 72 -0.58 5.72 -12.57
C PHE A 72 -0.52 7.09 -13.28
N GLU A 73 -1.36 7.27 -14.30
CA GLU A 73 -1.55 8.56 -14.95
C GLU A 73 -2.38 9.53 -14.08
N GLY A 74 -2.25 10.82 -14.34
CA GLY A 74 -3.01 11.86 -13.63
C GLY A 74 -2.66 11.94 -12.15
N THR A 75 -3.68 11.87 -11.29
CA THR A 75 -3.51 11.87 -9.82
C THR A 75 -3.45 10.43 -9.32
N PRO A 76 -2.27 9.92 -8.89
CA PRO A 76 -2.15 8.54 -8.46
C PRO A 76 -2.99 8.27 -7.19
N PRO A 77 -3.65 7.10 -7.09
CA PRO A 77 -4.23 6.65 -5.85
C PRO A 77 -3.20 6.66 -4.71
N SER A 78 -3.56 7.28 -3.59
CA SER A 78 -2.67 7.43 -2.44
C SER A 78 -3.40 7.07 -1.15
N ARG A 79 -2.62 6.84 -0.09
CA ARG A 79 -3.14 6.57 1.25
C ARG A 79 -2.54 7.54 2.26
N ARG A 80 -3.34 7.96 3.25
CA ARG A 80 -2.86 8.79 4.36
C ARG A 80 -2.45 7.92 5.54
N VAL A 81 -1.14 7.86 5.80
CA VAL A 81 -0.59 7.22 7.00
C VAL A 81 -0.70 8.19 8.17
N VAL A 82 -1.13 7.71 9.33
CA VAL A 82 -1.37 8.53 10.52
C VAL A 82 -0.80 7.89 11.78
N LEU A 83 -0.45 8.71 12.76
CA LEU A 83 -0.11 8.26 14.10
C LEU A 83 -1.35 8.36 15.00
N ALA A 84 -1.94 7.22 15.34
CA ALA A 84 -3.06 7.14 16.28
C ALA A 84 -2.59 6.79 17.69
N TYR A 85 -3.16 7.45 18.70
CA TYR A 85 -2.84 7.23 20.11
C TYR A 85 -4.09 7.40 20.97
N ARG A 86 -4.10 6.80 22.16
CA ARG A 86 -5.20 6.99 23.13
C ARG A 86 -5.24 8.45 23.57
N ARG A 87 -6.44 9.03 23.63
CA ARG A 87 -6.65 10.43 24.07
C ARG A 87 -5.96 10.75 25.41
N ASN A 88 -5.96 9.81 26.35
CA ASN A 88 -5.38 9.95 27.68
C ASN A 88 -4.00 9.29 27.81
N PHE A 89 -3.21 9.23 26.74
CA PHE A 89 -1.86 8.67 26.79
C PHE A 89 -0.92 9.52 27.67
N VAL A 90 -0.34 8.90 28.69
CA VAL A 90 0.36 9.60 29.80
C VAL A 90 1.79 10.04 29.48
N ARG A 91 2.31 9.80 28.26
CA ARG A 91 3.69 10.16 27.86
C ARG A 91 3.71 11.07 26.62
N PRO A 92 3.25 12.33 26.72
CA PRO A 92 3.21 13.24 25.57
C PRO A 92 4.58 13.48 24.95
N LYS A 93 5.65 13.56 25.75
CA LYS A 93 7.03 13.71 25.23
C LYS A 93 7.46 12.54 24.33
N ALA A 94 7.10 11.32 24.69
CA ALA A 94 7.40 10.14 23.87
C ALA A 94 6.63 10.19 22.54
N LEU A 95 5.37 10.63 22.58
CA LEU A 95 4.56 10.80 21.38
C LEU A 95 5.13 11.88 20.43
N SER A 96 5.54 13.02 20.99
CA SER A 96 6.20 14.09 20.21
C SER A 96 7.52 13.61 19.60
N ALA A 97 8.34 12.88 20.35
CA ALA A 97 9.58 12.31 19.84
C ALA A 97 9.33 11.29 18.72
N MET A 98 8.32 10.42 18.87
CA MET A 98 7.92 9.46 17.82
C MET A 98 7.41 10.18 16.56
N LYS A 99 6.56 11.20 16.69
CA LYS A 99 6.12 12.02 15.55
C LYS A 99 7.32 12.66 14.86
N ALA A 100 8.23 13.29 15.61
CA ALA A 100 9.42 13.92 15.04
C ALA A 100 10.30 12.91 14.29
N ALA A 101 10.56 11.73 14.87
CA ALA A 101 11.34 10.68 14.21
C ALA A 101 10.70 10.20 12.90
N ILE A 102 9.38 10.01 12.88
CA ILE A 102 8.65 9.64 11.65
C ILE A 102 8.78 10.75 10.59
N MET A 103 8.57 12.01 10.98
CA MET A 103 8.67 13.16 10.06
C MET A 103 10.09 13.41 9.54
N GLN A 104 11.12 12.99 10.27
CA GLN A 104 12.53 13.12 9.90
C GLN A 104 13.12 11.86 9.25
N SER A 105 12.31 10.82 9.04
CA SER A 105 12.77 9.51 8.56
C SER A 105 13.35 9.51 7.14
N GLN A 106 13.16 10.59 6.38
CA GLN A 106 13.56 10.71 4.98
C GLN A 106 13.03 9.55 4.11
N LEU A 107 11.86 9.00 4.49
CA LEU A 107 11.24 7.89 3.79
C LEU A 107 10.99 8.26 2.32
N HIS A 108 11.39 7.37 1.40
CA HIS A 108 11.26 7.60 -0.03
C HIS A 108 9.82 7.38 -0.52
N GLY A 109 9.46 8.03 -1.63
CA GLY A 109 8.17 7.80 -2.30
C GLY A 109 6.95 8.29 -1.51
N VAL A 110 7.13 9.19 -0.55
CA VAL A 110 6.04 9.81 0.22
C VAL A 110 6.16 11.33 0.22
N SER A 111 5.02 11.98 0.42
CA SER A 111 4.96 13.42 0.72
C SER A 111 4.55 13.58 2.18
N PHE A 112 5.44 14.15 2.99
CA PHE A 112 5.16 14.43 4.39
C PHE A 112 4.13 15.55 4.52
N ILE A 113 3.21 15.40 5.47
CA ILE A 113 2.19 16.41 5.78
C ILE A 113 2.77 17.32 6.86
N HIS A 114 3.15 18.53 6.46
CA HIS A 114 3.52 19.61 7.36
C HIS A 114 2.26 20.43 7.62
N ASP A 115 1.74 20.33 8.83
CA ASP A 115 0.68 21.23 9.33
C ASP A 115 1.28 22.61 9.66
#